data_AF-A0A3D5KHU1-F1
#
_entry.id   AF-A0A3D5KHU1-F1
#
_cell.length_a   1.000
_cell.length_b   1.000
_cell.length_c   1.000
_cell.angle_alpha   90.00
_cell.angle_beta   90.00
_cell.angle_gamma   90.00
#
_symmetry.space_group_name_H-M   'P 1'
#
loop_
_entity.id
_entity.type
_entity.pdbx_description
1 polymer ?
#
loop_
_entity_poly.entity_id
_entity_poly.type
_entity_poly.pdbx_seq_one_letter_code
_entity_poly.pdbx_strand_id
1 'polypeptide(L)'
;MAQIYSTGGKRRDSFTAQDIANKERLAEFFSLYGHLLQAEYCRREFAYFIKTMWGELSSEELKWNWHIEYIAEILSRIAHRVADGLPNAGDLIINLPPGSSKSSLVSVMFPVWCWTNWPWMKFIVCSYSGALALEQAELSRDLVKSDTFKTLFPNITVKRDKDTKSNFKIEVKNYDGSTTVGGNRYSTS
;
A
#
# COMPACT_ATOMS: atom_id res chain seq x y z
N MET A 1 -46.17 12.59 -12.85
CA MET A 1 -44.82 12.69 -13.44
C MET A 1 -43.82 12.56 -12.29
N ALA A 2 -42.87 11.64 -12.23
CA ALA A 2 -42.35 10.69 -13.20
C ALA A 2 -42.10 9.33 -12.51
N GLN A 3 -42.45 8.25 -13.21
CA GLN A 3 -42.02 6.89 -12.87
C GLN A 3 -40.52 6.78 -13.10
N ILE A 4 -39.78 6.26 -12.12
CA ILE A 4 -38.41 5.76 -12.35
C ILE A 4 -38.52 4.24 -12.35
N TYR A 5 -38.20 3.69 -13.51
CA TYR A 5 -38.39 2.30 -13.89
C TYR A 5 -37.50 1.35 -13.08
N SER A 6 -38.11 0.21 -12.72
CA SER A 6 -37.45 -1.04 -12.40
C SER A 6 -36.62 -1.51 -13.59
N THR A 7 -35.30 -1.57 -13.44
CA THR A 7 -34.40 -2.35 -14.29
C THR A 7 -33.63 -3.34 -13.42
N GLY A 8 -33.83 -4.62 -13.69
CA GLY A 8 -33.24 -5.73 -12.95
C GLY A 8 -31.72 -5.67 -12.92
N GLY A 9 -31.17 -5.60 -11.72
CA GLY A 9 -29.77 -5.86 -11.42
C GLY A 9 -29.74 -6.91 -10.31
N LYS A 10 -28.99 -8.00 -10.54
CA LYS A 10 -28.82 -9.15 -9.63
C LYS A 10 -28.82 -8.73 -8.17
N ARG A 11 -29.59 -9.47 -7.34
CA ARG A 11 -29.61 -9.35 -5.88
C ARG A 11 -28.19 -9.08 -5.37
N ARG A 12 -28.01 -7.98 -4.63
CA ARG A 12 -26.94 -7.92 -3.64
C ARG A 12 -27.35 -8.92 -2.57
N ASP A 13 -26.91 -10.17 -2.72
CA ASP A 13 -27.15 -11.19 -1.71
C ASP A 13 -26.41 -10.73 -0.45
N SER A 14 -27.16 -10.16 0.48
CA SER A 14 -26.66 -9.75 1.79
C SER A 14 -26.23 -11.00 2.54
N PHE A 15 -24.93 -11.14 2.81
CA PHE A 15 -24.37 -12.23 3.61
C PHE A 15 -24.92 -12.11 5.04
N THR A 16 -25.69 -13.08 5.49
CA THR A 16 -26.32 -13.09 6.82
C THR A 16 -25.43 -13.76 7.85
N ALA A 17 -25.61 -13.49 9.14
CA ALA A 17 -24.82 -14.14 10.20
C ALA A 17 -24.91 -15.69 10.19
N GLN A 18 -25.99 -16.25 9.63
CA GLN A 18 -26.17 -17.70 9.42
C GLN A 18 -25.30 -18.26 8.29
N ASP A 19 -24.92 -17.44 7.29
CA ASP A 19 -24.07 -17.86 6.17
C ASP A 19 -22.61 -18.06 6.59
N ILE A 20 -22.19 -17.40 7.68
CA ILE A 20 -20.87 -17.57 8.32
C ILE A 20 -20.72 -18.99 8.91
N ALA A 21 -21.82 -19.69 9.22
CA ALA A 21 -21.77 -21.03 9.77
C ALA A 21 -21.58 -22.13 8.71
N ASN A 22 -21.72 -21.82 7.41
CA ASN A 22 -21.60 -22.80 6.33
C ASN A 22 -20.19 -22.75 5.68
N LYS A 23 -19.40 -23.81 5.88
CA LYS A 23 -18.03 -23.93 5.35
C LYS A 23 -17.94 -23.82 3.82
N GLU A 24 -18.93 -24.33 3.08
CA GLU A 24 -18.90 -24.33 1.61
C GLU A 24 -19.11 -22.92 1.05
N ARG A 25 -20.11 -22.19 1.57
CA ARG A 25 -20.34 -20.78 1.23
C ARG A 25 -19.18 -19.87 1.63
N LEU A 26 -18.54 -20.14 2.77
CA LEU A 26 -17.33 -19.43 3.17
C LEU A 26 -16.17 -19.69 2.19
N ALA A 27 -15.96 -20.92 1.74
CA ALA A 27 -14.91 -21.25 0.79
C ALA A 27 -15.12 -20.53 -0.56
N GLU A 28 -16.36 -20.51 -1.07
CA GLU A 28 -16.72 -19.75 -2.27
C GLU A 28 -16.51 -18.24 -2.08
N PHE A 29 -16.90 -17.69 -0.92
CA PHE A 29 -16.69 -16.28 -0.59
C PHE A 29 -15.20 -15.92 -0.54
N PHE A 30 -14.37 -16.73 0.12
CA PHE A 30 -12.92 -16.51 0.17
C PHE A 30 -12.26 -16.66 -1.20
N SER A 31 -12.73 -17.60 -2.03
CA SER A 31 -12.24 -17.73 -3.40
C SER A 31 -12.55 -16.50 -4.25
N LEU A 32 -13.74 -15.91 -4.09
CA LEU A 32 -14.18 -14.78 -4.91
C LEU A 32 -13.67 -13.42 -4.39
N TYR A 33 -13.64 -13.23 -3.07
CA TYR A 33 -13.38 -11.93 -2.42
C TYR A 33 -12.15 -11.92 -1.51
N GLY A 34 -11.40 -13.02 -1.41
CA GLY A 34 -10.23 -13.12 -0.52
C GLY A 34 -9.20 -12.03 -0.76
N HIS A 35 -8.97 -11.64 -2.03
CA HIS A 35 -8.08 -10.54 -2.39
C HIS A 35 -8.54 -9.18 -1.83
N LEU A 36 -9.86 -8.92 -1.75
CA LEU A 36 -10.39 -7.69 -1.16
C LEU A 36 -10.17 -7.64 0.35
N LEU A 37 -10.36 -8.77 1.04
CA LEU A 37 -10.07 -8.88 2.47
C LEU A 37 -8.58 -8.70 2.73
N GLN A 38 -7.74 -9.33 1.92
CA GLN A 38 -6.29 -9.19 2.00
C GLN A 38 -5.86 -7.75 1.75
N ALA A 39 -6.43 -7.08 0.74
CA ALA A 39 -6.15 -5.68 0.45
C ALA A 39 -6.53 -4.77 1.62
N GLU A 40 -7.68 -5.00 2.24
CA GLU A 40 -8.11 -4.23 3.40
C GLU A 40 -7.25 -4.49 4.64
N TYR A 41 -6.83 -5.74 4.87
CA TYR A 41 -5.92 -6.06 5.95
C TYR A 41 -4.54 -5.44 5.73
N CYS A 42 -4.04 -5.45 4.50
CA CYS A 42 -2.84 -4.72 4.09
C CYS A 42 -2.95 -3.21 4.34
N ARG A 43 -4.11 -2.59 4.08
CA ARG A 43 -4.33 -1.16 4.36
C ARG A 43 -4.22 -0.85 5.85
N ARG A 44 -4.80 -1.68 6.71
CA ARG A 44 -4.83 -1.46 8.16
C ARG A 44 -3.51 -1.77 8.83
N GLU A 45 -2.86 -2.86 8.43
CA GLU A 45 -1.70 -3.43 9.12
C GLU A 45 -0.46 -3.37 8.23
N PHE A 46 0.42 -2.40 8.48
CA PHE A 46 1.66 -2.26 7.70
C PHE A 46 2.57 -3.50 7.84
N ALA A 47 2.60 -4.14 9.02
CA ALA A 47 3.34 -5.38 9.21
C ALA A 47 2.85 -6.50 8.28
N TYR A 48 1.53 -6.58 8.05
CA TYR A 48 0.96 -7.56 7.12
C TYR A 48 1.24 -7.19 5.66
N PHE A 49 1.20 -5.89 5.34
CA PHE A 49 1.63 -5.40 4.03
C PHE A 49 3.08 -5.80 3.72
N ILE A 50 4.00 -5.61 4.68
CA ILE A 50 5.41 -6.02 4.55
C ILE A 50 5.51 -7.51 4.21
N LYS A 51 4.82 -8.38 4.97
CA LYS A 51 4.83 -9.84 4.73
C LYS A 51 4.30 -10.18 3.34
N THR A 52 3.23 -9.53 2.91
CA THR A 52 2.57 -9.79 1.62
C THR A 52 3.43 -9.35 0.44
N MET A 53 4.11 -8.20 0.58
CA MET A 53 4.86 -7.57 -0.50
C MET A 53 6.34 -7.97 -0.55
N TRP A 54 6.82 -8.75 0.42
CA TRP A 54 8.23 -9.08 0.52
C TRP A 54 8.79 -9.80 -0.70
N GLY A 55 8.03 -10.78 -1.24
CA GLY A 55 8.45 -11.56 -2.40
C GLY A 55 8.60 -10.75 -3.70
N GLU A 56 7.98 -9.58 -3.77
CA GLU A 56 8.14 -8.65 -4.90
C GLU A 56 9.42 -7.80 -4.78
N LEU A 57 9.93 -7.64 -3.55
CA LEU A 57 11.11 -6.82 -3.29
C LEU A 57 12.40 -7.63 -3.25
N SER A 58 12.35 -8.84 -2.70
CA SER A 58 13.51 -9.70 -2.52
C SER A 58 13.14 -11.15 -2.82
N SER A 59 14.07 -11.86 -3.44
CA SER A 59 14.00 -13.31 -3.63
C SER A 59 14.33 -14.10 -2.37
N GLU A 60 14.95 -13.45 -1.37
CA GLU A 60 15.27 -14.08 -0.09
C GLU A 60 14.03 -14.23 0.79
N GLU A 61 13.98 -15.30 1.58
CA GLU A 61 12.92 -15.49 2.56
C GLU A 61 12.94 -14.40 3.65
N LEU A 62 11.77 -13.85 3.95
CA LEU A 62 11.61 -12.88 5.04
C LEU A 62 11.84 -13.55 6.40
N LYS A 63 13.00 -13.28 7.01
CA LYS A 63 13.25 -13.64 8.41
C LYS A 63 12.54 -12.66 9.33
N TRP A 64 11.30 -13.01 9.70
CA TRP A 64 10.49 -12.18 10.58
C TRP A 64 11.10 -12.07 11.98
N ASN A 65 11.16 -10.87 12.52
CA ASN A 65 11.76 -10.58 13.82
C ASN A 65 11.06 -9.38 14.47
N TRP A 66 11.18 -9.24 15.79
CA TRP A 66 10.45 -8.25 16.61
C TRP A 66 10.61 -6.81 16.13
N HIS A 67 11.79 -6.45 15.62
CA HIS A 67 12.08 -5.09 15.17
C HIS A 67 11.24 -4.68 13.97
N ILE A 68 10.82 -5.64 13.12
CA ILE A 68 9.98 -5.36 11.96
C ILE A 68 8.57 -4.95 12.41
N GLU A 69 8.01 -5.68 13.38
CA GLU A 69 6.71 -5.34 14.00
C GLU A 69 6.78 -3.97 14.65
N TYR A 70 7.83 -3.72 15.44
CA TYR A 70 8.00 -2.46 16.15
C TYR A 70 8.15 -1.25 15.21
N ILE A 71 8.98 -1.39 14.16
CA ILE A 71 9.10 -0.35 13.13
C ILE A 71 7.75 -0.13 12.44
N ALA A 72 7.05 -1.20 12.09
CA ALA A 72 5.78 -1.10 11.39
C ALA A 72 4.72 -0.37 12.23
N GLU A 73 4.64 -0.67 13.53
CA GLU A 73 3.74 0.01 14.46
C GLU A 73 4.04 1.51 14.56
N ILE A 74 5.32 1.87 14.77
CA ILE A 74 5.73 3.29 14.89
C ILE A 74 5.42 4.06 13.60
N LEU A 75 5.81 3.50 12.46
CA LEU A 75 5.59 4.14 11.16
C LEU A 75 4.11 4.29 10.83
N SER A 76 3.29 3.29 11.15
CA SER A 76 1.84 3.36 10.97
C SER A 76 1.24 4.49 11.81
N ARG A 77 1.67 4.63 13.07
CA ARG A 77 1.24 5.75 13.93
C ARG A 77 1.64 7.11 13.35
N ILE A 78 2.86 7.24 12.84
CA ILE A 78 3.31 8.49 12.20
C ILE A 78 2.45 8.82 10.97
N ALA A 79 2.19 7.84 10.11
CA ALA A 79 1.37 8.04 8.92
C ALA A 79 -0.05 8.50 9.27
N HIS A 80 -0.69 7.85 10.26
CA HIS A 80 -2.01 8.26 10.75
C HIS A 80 -2.00 9.70 11.27
N ARG A 81 -0.99 10.08 12.07
CA ARG A 81 -0.89 11.45 12.59
C ARG A 81 -0.76 12.48 11.48
N VAL A 82 0.02 12.18 10.43
CA VAL A 82 0.15 13.05 9.25
C VAL A 82 -1.19 13.14 8.51
N ALA A 83 -1.91 12.02 8.37
CA ALA A 83 -3.21 11.99 7.74
C ALA A 83 -4.26 12.82 8.50
N ASP A 84 -4.23 12.75 9.83
CA ASP A 84 -5.13 13.49 10.73
C ASP A 84 -4.73 14.98 10.86
N GLY A 85 -3.64 15.40 10.22
CA GLY A 85 -3.15 16.79 10.29
C GLY A 85 -2.64 17.18 11.69
N LEU A 86 -2.24 16.20 12.50
CA LEU A 86 -1.75 16.46 13.86
C LEU A 86 -0.34 17.06 13.84
N PRO A 87 0.02 17.88 14.85
CA PRO A 87 1.37 18.40 14.98
C PRO A 87 2.43 17.29 15.01
N ASN A 88 3.61 17.60 14.48
CA ASN A 88 4.75 16.69 14.54
C ASN A 88 5.02 16.30 16.00
N ALA A 89 5.06 14.99 16.29
CA ALA A 89 5.34 14.46 17.63
C ALA A 89 6.84 14.40 17.94
N GLY A 90 7.70 14.64 16.94
CA GLY A 90 9.15 14.57 17.04
C GLY A 90 9.76 13.74 15.92
N ASP A 91 11.08 13.86 15.76
CA ASP A 91 11.83 13.15 14.74
C ASP A 91 12.14 11.72 15.18
N LEU A 92 11.91 10.75 14.30
CA LEU A 92 12.20 9.34 14.54
C LEU A 92 13.61 8.97 14.03
N ILE A 93 14.43 8.41 14.92
CA ILE A 93 15.73 7.85 14.57
C ILE A 93 15.69 6.33 14.79
N ILE A 94 15.95 5.56 13.73
CA ILE A 94 15.99 4.09 13.77
C ILE A 94 17.43 3.62 13.63
N ASN A 95 18.02 3.14 14.72
CA ASN A 95 19.38 2.59 14.74
C ASN A 95 19.34 1.06 14.74
N LEU A 96 19.64 0.44 13.60
CA LEU A 96 19.69 -1.02 13.43
C LEU A 96 20.93 -1.42 12.64
N PRO A 97 21.45 -2.64 12.86
CA PRO A 97 22.62 -3.13 12.15
C PRO A 97 22.37 -3.22 10.63
N PRO A 98 23.44 -3.15 9.81
CA PRO A 98 23.33 -3.37 8.36
C PRO A 98 22.76 -4.78 8.08
N GLY A 99 22.01 -4.91 6.98
CA GLY A 99 21.36 -6.19 6.62
C GLY A 99 20.04 -6.48 7.37
N SER A 100 19.55 -5.57 8.21
CA SER A 100 18.23 -5.68 8.89
C SER A 100 17.04 -5.27 8.02
N SER A 101 17.24 -5.03 6.71
CA SER A 101 16.20 -4.58 5.78
C SER A 101 15.52 -3.25 6.14
N LYS A 102 16.07 -2.49 7.10
CA LYS A 102 15.53 -1.20 7.56
C LYS A 102 15.21 -0.23 6.40
N SER A 103 16.09 -0.12 5.40
CA SER A 103 15.92 0.80 4.28
C SER A 103 14.80 0.33 3.35
N SER A 104 14.65 -0.98 3.17
CA SER A 104 13.54 -1.58 2.43
C SER A 104 12.20 -1.29 3.09
N LEU A 105 12.12 -1.44 4.41
CA LEU A 105 10.89 -1.17 5.16
C LEU A 105 10.52 0.32 5.12
N VAL A 106 11.47 1.20 5.44
CA VAL A 106 11.22 2.64 5.65
C VAL A 106 11.21 3.43 4.33
N SER A 107 12.16 3.18 3.43
CA SER A 107 12.33 4.01 2.22
C SER A 107 11.58 3.47 1.01
N VAL A 108 11.23 2.17 0.99
CA VAL A 108 10.61 1.51 -0.17
C VAL A 108 9.16 1.13 0.11
N MET A 109 8.90 0.29 1.11
CA MET A 109 7.57 -0.24 1.40
C MET A 109 6.65 0.78 2.07
N PHE A 110 7.16 1.56 3.01
CA PHE A 110 6.34 2.51 3.78
C PHE A 110 5.67 3.58 2.92
N PRO A 111 6.33 4.27 1.97
CA PRO A 111 5.66 5.21 1.07
C PRO A 111 4.55 4.55 0.25
N VAL A 112 4.80 3.33 -0.22
CA VAL A 112 3.84 2.56 -1.04
C VAL A 112 2.62 2.19 -0.20
N TRP A 113 2.82 1.69 1.02
CA TRP A 113 1.74 1.41 1.96
C TRP A 113 0.93 2.66 2.28
N CYS A 114 1.59 3.79 2.55
CA CYS A 114 0.90 5.05 2.81
C CYS A 114 -0.01 5.45 1.65
N TRP A 115 0.43 5.27 0.39
CA TRP A 115 -0.40 5.56 -0.77
C TRP A 115 -1.63 4.65 -0.91
N THR A 116 -1.63 3.45 -0.33
CA THR A 116 -2.82 2.58 -0.33
C THR A 116 -3.98 3.15 0.48
N ASN A 117 -3.67 4.01 1.46
CA ASN A 117 -4.61 4.66 2.36
C ASN A 117 -4.80 6.16 2.03
N TRP A 118 -3.69 6.86 1.84
CA TRP A 118 -3.60 8.30 1.58
C TRP A 118 -2.80 8.57 0.32
N PRO A 119 -3.45 8.45 -0.86
CA PRO A 119 -2.78 8.64 -2.13
C PRO A 119 -2.24 10.06 -2.35
N TRP A 120 -2.55 11.03 -1.50
CA TRP A 120 -2.08 12.41 -1.60
C TRP A 120 -0.73 12.65 -0.91
N MET A 121 -0.24 11.71 -0.08
CA MET A 121 0.99 11.88 0.70
C MET A 121 2.23 11.99 -0.20
N LYS A 122 3.13 12.91 0.16
CA LYS A 122 4.38 13.15 -0.57
C LYS A 122 5.56 12.74 0.29
N PHE A 123 6.53 12.08 -0.33
CA PHE A 123 7.70 11.55 0.35
C PHE A 123 8.97 12.13 -0.25
N ILE A 124 9.90 12.54 0.61
CA ILE A 124 11.27 12.87 0.25
C ILE A 124 12.15 11.81 0.88
N VAL A 125 12.90 11.07 0.06
CA VAL A 125 13.82 10.04 0.52
C VAL A 125 15.24 10.47 0.20
N CYS A 126 16.06 10.55 1.24
CA CYS A 126 17.48 10.89 1.13
C CYS A 126 18.32 9.65 1.45
N SER A 127 19.45 9.47 0.77
CA SER A 127 20.43 8.43 1.08
C SER A 127 21.84 8.91 0.79
N TYR A 128 22.83 8.30 1.47
CA TYR A 128 24.24 8.70 1.40
C TYR A 128 24.78 8.91 -0.03
N SER A 129 24.35 8.07 -0.98
CA SER A 129 24.65 8.26 -2.39
C SER A 129 23.36 8.45 -3.20
N GLY A 130 23.40 9.32 -4.20
CA GLY A 130 22.29 9.52 -5.12
C GLY A 130 21.92 8.23 -5.87
N ALA A 131 22.91 7.39 -6.18
CA ALA A 131 22.67 6.08 -6.80
C ALA A 131 21.80 5.17 -5.91
N LEU A 132 22.08 5.10 -4.61
CA LEU A 132 21.29 4.31 -3.67
C LEU A 132 19.87 4.87 -3.49
N ALA A 133 19.72 6.20 -3.49
CA ALA A 133 18.41 6.84 -3.43
C ALA A 133 17.55 6.54 -4.68
N LEU A 134 18.19 6.45 -5.84
CA LEU A 134 17.54 6.08 -7.11
C LEU A 134 17.18 4.60 -7.14
N GLU A 135 18.06 3.71 -6.71
CA GLU A 135 17.79 2.28 -6.61
C GLU A 135 16.56 2.00 -5.72
N GLN A 136 16.49 2.63 -4.55
CA GLN A 136 15.32 2.52 -3.67
C GLN A 136 14.05 3.07 -4.33
N ALA A 137 14.15 4.08 -5.19
CA ALA A 137 13.01 4.62 -5.93
C ALA A 137 12.53 3.66 -7.01
N GLU A 138 13.44 3.02 -7.71
CA GLU A 138 13.15 1.94 -8.67
C GLU A 138 12.42 0.79 -7.97
N LEU A 139 12.94 0.29 -6.85
CA LEU A 139 12.30 -0.79 -6.08
C LEU A 139 10.86 -0.43 -5.64
N SER A 140 10.63 0.81 -5.23
CA SER A 140 9.30 1.26 -4.78
C SER A 140 8.32 1.39 -5.94
N ARG A 141 8.81 1.87 -7.08
CA ARG A 141 8.05 1.95 -8.32
C ARG A 141 7.70 0.56 -8.83
N ASP A 142 8.66 -0.36 -8.83
CA ASP A 142 8.48 -1.73 -9.29
C ASP A 142 7.51 -2.47 -8.37
N LEU A 143 7.56 -2.21 -7.06
CA LEU A 143 6.58 -2.72 -6.11
C LEU A 143 5.14 -2.29 -6.46
N VAL A 144 4.91 -1.01 -6.80
CA VAL A 144 3.58 -0.54 -7.25
C VAL A 144 3.17 -1.16 -8.60
N LYS A 145 4.14 -1.49 -9.45
CA LYS A 145 3.91 -2.14 -10.75
C LYS A 145 3.79 -3.66 -10.65
N SER A 146 4.06 -4.27 -9.50
CA SER A 146 3.96 -5.72 -9.31
C SER A 146 2.53 -6.23 -9.51
N ASP A 147 2.40 -7.50 -9.90
CA ASP A 147 1.10 -8.12 -10.13
C ASP A 147 0.35 -8.35 -8.82
N THR A 148 1.06 -8.66 -7.73
CA THR A 148 0.49 -8.73 -6.38
C THR A 148 -0.11 -7.39 -5.96
N PHE A 149 0.61 -6.27 -6.16
CA PHE A 149 0.09 -4.94 -5.83
C PHE A 149 -1.10 -4.55 -6.70
N LYS A 150 -1.06 -4.79 -8.01
CA LYS A 150 -2.19 -4.50 -8.92
C LYS A 150 -3.44 -5.31 -8.58
N THR A 151 -3.26 -6.55 -8.12
CA THR A 151 -4.38 -7.42 -7.72
C THR A 151 -5.06 -6.91 -6.46
N LEU A 152 -4.28 -6.44 -5.48
CA LEU A 152 -4.80 -5.91 -4.22
C LEU A 152 -5.31 -4.47 -4.34
N PHE A 153 -4.65 -3.64 -5.14
CA PHE A 153 -4.89 -2.20 -5.28
C PHE A 153 -5.04 -1.76 -6.74
N PRO A 154 -6.05 -2.27 -7.47
CA PRO A 154 -6.19 -2.02 -8.92
C PRO A 154 -6.46 -0.55 -9.26
N ASN A 155 -6.89 0.25 -8.28
CA ASN A 155 -7.18 1.66 -8.44
C ASN A 155 -5.93 2.56 -8.38
N ILE A 156 -4.78 2.04 -7.90
CA ILE A 156 -3.54 2.83 -7.72
C ILE A 156 -2.54 2.41 -8.78
N THR A 157 -2.01 3.37 -9.53
CA THR A 157 -1.03 3.13 -10.59
C THR A 157 0.06 4.20 -10.62
N VAL A 158 1.20 3.92 -11.24
CA VAL A 158 2.24 4.94 -11.48
C VAL A 158 1.90 5.73 -12.73
N LYS A 159 1.99 7.06 -12.65
CA LYS A 159 1.77 7.96 -13.79
C LYS A 159 2.82 7.73 -14.87
N ARG A 160 2.38 7.38 -16.09
CA ARG A 160 3.27 7.10 -17.24
C ARG A 160 4.12 8.30 -17.67
N ASP A 161 3.59 9.51 -17.51
CA ASP A 161 4.20 10.76 -17.99
C ASP A 161 5.28 11.33 -17.06
N LYS A 162 5.34 10.87 -15.80
CA LYS A 162 6.39 11.23 -14.84
C LYS A 162 7.03 9.97 -14.28
N ASP A 163 7.59 9.18 -15.19
CA ASP A 163 8.20 7.89 -14.84
C ASP A 163 9.73 7.97 -14.74
N THR A 164 10.25 9.09 -14.21
CA THR A 164 11.70 9.29 -14.03
C THR A 164 12.16 8.64 -12.72
N LYS A 165 13.33 8.00 -12.75
CA LYS A 165 13.93 7.29 -11.60
C LYS A 165 14.06 8.14 -10.33
N SER A 166 14.19 9.46 -10.45
CA SER A 166 14.34 10.39 -9.31
C SER A 166 13.02 10.93 -8.75
N ASN A 167 11.96 10.98 -9.55
CA ASN A 167 10.68 11.57 -9.15
C ASN A 167 9.54 10.94 -9.93
N PHE A 168 8.84 10.02 -9.27
CA PHE A 168 7.64 9.41 -9.82
C PHE A 168 6.39 9.80 -9.04
N LYS A 169 5.27 9.85 -9.75
CA LYS A 169 3.96 10.19 -9.21
C LYS A 169 3.01 9.01 -9.30
N ILE A 170 2.13 8.91 -8.31
CA ILE A 170 1.01 7.98 -8.37
C ILE A 170 -0.24 8.64 -8.94
N GLU A 171 -1.10 7.82 -9.51
CA GLU A 171 -2.40 8.18 -10.04
C GLU A 171 -3.44 7.21 -9.49
N VAL A 172 -4.57 7.77 -9.06
CA VAL A 172 -5.70 7.01 -8.54
C VAL A 172 -6.84 7.10 -9.53
N LYS A 173 -7.37 5.94 -9.91
CA LYS A 173 -8.61 5.84 -10.68
C LYS A 173 -9.79 5.86 -9.73
N ASN A 174 -10.64 6.87 -9.89
CA ASN A 174 -11.86 7.03 -9.11
C ASN A 174 -13.01 6.23 -9.75
N TYR A 175 -14.07 5.99 -8.97
CA TYR A 175 -15.24 5.23 -9.43
C TYR A 175 -16.02 5.90 -10.57
N ASP A 176 -15.90 7.22 -10.71
CA ASP A 176 -16.49 8.01 -11.79
C ASP A 176 -15.70 7.90 -13.12
N GLY A 177 -14.61 7.14 -13.14
CA GLY A 177 -13.71 7.00 -14.28
C GLY A 177 -12.68 8.12 -14.41
N SER A 178 -12.73 9.14 -13.55
CA SER A 178 -11.71 10.19 -13.50
C SER A 178 -10.41 9.64 -12.91
N THR A 179 -9.29 10.23 -13.30
CA THR A 179 -7.98 9.91 -12.73
C THR A 179 -7.45 11.13 -11.99
N THR A 180 -7.20 10.98 -10.69
CA THR A 180 -6.61 12.02 -9.85
C THR A 180 -5.11 11.77 -9.72
N VAL A 181 -4.32 12.82 -9.94
CA VAL A 181 -2.88 12.79 -9.64
C VAL A 181 -2.71 12.81 -8.13
N GLY A 182 -2.07 11.76 -7.60
CA GLY A 182 -1.77 11.65 -6.19
C GLY A 182 -0.43 12.29 -5.81
N GLY A 183 0.14 11.74 -4.75
CA GLY A 183 1.40 12.07 -4.18
C GLY A 183 2.56 11.67 -5.07
N ASN A 184 3.74 12.08 -4.64
CA ASN A 184 4.96 11.82 -5.36
C ASN A 184 6.07 11.43 -4.39
N ARG A 185 7.03 10.67 -4.89
CA ARG A 185 8.27 10.39 -4.20
C ARG A 185 9.40 11.13 -4.89
N TYR A 186 10.17 11.89 -4.12
CA TYR A 186 11.38 12.56 -4.59
C TYR A 186 12.60 11.92 -3.95
N SER A 187 13.59 11.55 -4.76
CA SER A 187 14.87 11.01 -4.30
C SER A 187 15.98 12.03 -4.46
N THR A 188 16.76 12.23 -3.40
CA THR A 188 17.95 13.09 -3.38
C THR A 188 19.10 12.42 -2.63
N SER A 189 20.34 12.83 -2.95
CA SER A 189 21.53 12.55 -2.14
C SER A 189 21.67 13.56 -1.02
#